data_AF-A0A3N2JQC3-F1
#
_entry.id   AF-A0A3N2JQC3-F1
#
_cell.length_a   1.000
_cell.length_b   1.000
_cell.length_c   1.000
_cell.angle_alpha   90.00
_cell.angle_beta   90.00
_cell.angle_gamma   90.00
#
_symmetry.space_group_name_H-M   'P 1'
#
loop_
_entity.id
_entity.type
_entity.pdbx_description
1 polymer ?
#
loop_
_entity_poly.entity_id
_entity_poly.type
_entity_poly.pdbx_seq_one_letter_code
_entity_poly.pdbx_strand_id
1 'polypeptide(L)'
;MSPRPMLILDLDGVISPYGSEAKDGMAVARVGGYRLLYRPDVIAGLNALNKEGDVELRWLTSWGSDVRTHVAPALGLDDFPMLAEVERNATDRTWWKLRSVLLHLRGGTRFARLDR
;
A
#
# COMPACT_ATOMS: atom_id res chain seq x y z
N MET A 1 -14.98 6.57 21.46
CA MET A 1 -13.99 5.67 20.84
C MET A 1 -12.95 6.53 20.13
N SER A 2 -11.67 6.26 20.33
CA SER A 2 -10.60 6.94 19.57
C SER A 2 -10.70 6.53 18.09
N PRO A 3 -10.43 7.45 17.14
CA PRO A 3 -10.42 7.09 15.72
C PRO A 3 -9.34 6.02 15.47
N ARG A 4 -9.68 5.02 14.63
CA ARG A 4 -8.72 3.99 14.21
C ARG A 4 -7.57 4.64 13.45
N PRO A 5 -6.32 4.26 13.72
CA PRO A 5 -5.19 4.74 12.92
C PRO A 5 -5.32 4.25 11.48
N MET A 6 -4.98 5.13 10.53
CA MET A 6 -4.96 4.79 9.11
C MET A 6 -3.55 4.36 8.70
N LEU A 7 -3.44 3.20 8.05
CA LEU A 7 -2.21 2.71 7.47
C LEU A 7 -2.31 2.77 5.94
N ILE A 8 -1.49 3.63 5.34
CA ILE A 8 -1.51 3.92 3.91
C ILE A 8 -0.43 3.08 3.23
N LEU A 9 -0.83 2.25 2.27
CA LEU A 9 0.02 1.28 1.59
C LEU A 9 0.43 1.75 0.20
N ASP A 10 1.71 1.54 -0.11
CA ASP A 10 2.21 1.51 -1.48
C ASP A 10 2.49 0.06 -1.90
N LEU A 11 2.67 -0.19 -3.20
CA LEU A 11 3.01 -1.51 -3.72
C LEU A 11 4.53 -1.65 -3.90
N ASP A 12 5.08 -0.94 -4.88
CA ASP A 12 6.48 -1.05 -5.27
C ASP A 12 7.42 -0.52 -4.18
N GLY A 13 8.38 -1.34 -3.78
CA GLY A 13 9.33 -1.02 -2.70
C GLY A 13 8.77 -1.16 -1.29
N VAL A 14 7.46 -1.44 -1.12
CA VAL A 14 6.79 -1.57 0.18
C VAL A 14 6.24 -2.98 0.38
N ILE A 15 5.15 -3.33 -0.31
CA ILE A 15 4.60 -4.70 -0.29
C ILE A 15 5.45 -5.60 -1.18
N SER A 16 5.77 -5.13 -2.38
CA SER A 16 6.65 -5.81 -3.31
C SER A 16 8.03 -5.15 -3.33
N PRO A 17 9.05 -5.72 -2.68
CA PRO A 17 10.38 -5.12 -2.66
C PRO A 17 10.98 -5.08 -4.06
N TYR A 18 11.80 -4.07 -4.33
CA TYR A 18 12.61 -4.04 -5.55
C TYR A 18 13.61 -5.19 -5.56
N GLY A 19 13.67 -5.91 -6.69
CA GLY A 19 14.58 -7.03 -6.90
C GLY A 19 13.98 -8.07 -7.84
N SER A 20 14.84 -8.92 -8.39
CA SER A 20 14.45 -10.00 -9.30
C SER A 20 14.35 -11.36 -8.60
N GLU A 21 14.97 -11.54 -7.44
CA GLU A 21 15.08 -12.84 -6.77
C GLU A 21 14.25 -12.89 -5.48
N ALA A 22 13.46 -13.96 -5.35
CA ALA A 22 12.73 -14.24 -4.13
C ALA A 22 13.72 -14.70 -3.06
N LYS A 23 13.68 -14.06 -1.88
CA LYS A 23 14.42 -14.51 -0.70
C LYS A 23 13.59 -15.53 0.09
N ASP A 24 14.21 -16.17 1.08
CA ASP A 24 13.54 -17.15 1.93
C ASP A 24 12.23 -16.60 2.53
N GLY A 25 11.16 -17.39 2.37
CA GLY A 25 9.80 -17.03 2.79
C GLY A 25 9.06 -16.06 1.87
N MET A 26 9.64 -15.66 0.74
CA MET A 26 8.92 -14.90 -0.29
C MET A 26 8.24 -15.82 -1.31
N ALA A 27 7.07 -15.40 -1.75
CA ALA A 27 6.34 -15.93 -2.88
C ALA A 27 6.41 -14.97 -4.07
N VAL A 28 5.94 -15.44 -5.22
CA VAL A 28 5.93 -14.69 -6.48
C VAL A 28 4.53 -14.69 -7.04
N ALA A 29 3.97 -13.50 -7.26
CA ALA A 29 2.76 -13.30 -8.05
C ALA A 29 3.11 -12.76 -9.44
N ARG A 30 2.31 -13.12 -10.45
CA ARG A 30 2.39 -12.55 -11.80
C ARG A 30 1.10 -11.80 -12.08
N VAL A 31 1.22 -10.49 -12.33
CA VAL A 31 0.09 -9.61 -12.60
C VAL A 31 0.36 -8.87 -13.90
N GLY A 32 -0.37 -9.23 -14.95
CA GLY A 32 -0.04 -8.80 -16.31
C GLY A 32 1.41 -9.20 -16.68
N GLY A 33 2.20 -8.22 -17.12
CA GLY A 33 3.63 -8.40 -17.43
C GLY A 33 4.57 -8.30 -16.23
N TYR A 34 4.05 -8.02 -15.02
CA TYR A 34 4.86 -7.76 -13.84
C TYR A 34 5.02 -9.01 -12.98
N ARG A 35 6.22 -9.15 -12.41
CA ARG A 35 6.55 -10.18 -11.42
C ARG A 35 6.72 -9.52 -10.06
N LEU A 36 5.78 -9.78 -9.16
CA LEU A 36 5.73 -9.19 -7.83
C LEU A 36 6.25 -10.20 -6.81
N LEU A 37 7.29 -9.82 -6.08
CA LEU A 37 7.79 -10.59 -4.94
C LEU A 37 7.00 -10.14 -3.72
N TYR A 38 6.63 -11.05 -2.83
CA TYR A 38 5.93 -10.66 -1.60
C TYR A 38 6.15 -11.72 -0.52
N ARG A 39 5.89 -11.38 0.74
CA ARG A 39 5.87 -12.37 1.81
C ARG A 39 4.44 -12.70 2.24
N PRO A 40 3.97 -13.95 2.15
CA PRO A 40 2.61 -14.31 2.52
C PRO A 40 2.24 -14.02 3.98
N ASP A 41 3.21 -14.11 4.91
CA ASP A 41 3.00 -13.79 6.33
C ASP A 41 2.66 -12.31 6.56
N VAL A 42 3.31 -11.40 5.83
CA VAL A 42 3.00 -9.97 5.84
C VAL A 42 1.60 -9.70 5.30
N ILE A 43 1.21 -10.37 4.20
CA ILE A 43 -0.15 -10.24 3.63
C ILE A 43 -1.21 -10.68 4.64
N ALA A 44 -1.02 -11.84 5.26
CA ALA A 44 -1.92 -12.35 6.28
C ALA A 44 -2.04 -11.39 7.47
N GLY A 45 -0.92 -10.83 7.94
CA GLY A 45 -0.91 -9.84 9.02
C GLY A 45 -1.67 -8.56 8.68
N LEU A 46 -1.52 -8.04 7.45
CA LEU A 46 -2.26 -6.85 7.00
C LEU A 46 -3.77 -7.09 6.96
N ASN A 47 -4.20 -8.23 6.40
CA ASN A 47 -5.62 -8.58 6.39
C ASN A 47 -6.17 -8.69 7.83
N ALA A 48 -5.44 -9.34 8.74
CA ALA A 48 -5.83 -9.49 10.13
C ALA A 48 -5.99 -8.13 10.84
N LEU A 49 -4.98 -7.26 10.76
CA LEU A 49 -5.02 -5.92 11.38
C LEU A 49 -6.22 -5.09 10.92
N ASN A 50 -6.56 -5.14 9.63
CA ASN A 50 -7.71 -4.41 9.11
C ASN A 50 -9.04 -5.05 9.51
N LYS A 51 -9.13 -6.39 9.46
CA LYS A 51 -10.34 -7.14 9.83
C LYS A 51 -10.68 -7.02 11.31
N GLU A 52 -9.67 -7.02 12.16
CA GLU A 52 -9.81 -6.88 13.62
C GLU A 52 -10.11 -5.43 14.03
N GLY A 53 -9.89 -4.47 13.11
CA GLY A 53 -10.19 -3.07 13.33
C GLY A 53 -9.10 -2.32 14.09
N ASP A 54 -7.89 -2.89 14.19
CA ASP A 54 -6.72 -2.23 14.77
C ASP A 54 -6.27 -1.04 13.91
N VAL A 55 -6.40 -1.17 12.59
CA VAL A 55 -6.09 -0.13 11.61
C VAL A 55 -7.17 -0.06 10.53
N GLU A 56 -7.19 1.07 9.82
CA GLU A 56 -7.88 1.19 8.53
C GLU A 56 -6.85 1.20 7.41
N LEU A 57 -6.82 0.14 6.59
CA LEU A 57 -5.90 0.04 5.45
C LEU A 57 -6.44 0.80 4.24
N ARG A 58 -5.56 1.58 3.60
CA ARG A 58 -5.86 2.34 2.37
C ARG A 58 -4.72 2.27 1.38
N TRP A 59 -5.01 2.12 0.09
CA TRP A 59 -3.99 2.19 -0.97
C TRP A 59 -3.66 3.63 -1.37
N LEU A 60 -2.38 3.91 -1.60
CA LEU A 60 -1.89 5.12 -2.23
C LEU A 60 -0.68 4.78 -3.11
N THR A 61 -0.97 4.22 -4.28
CA THR A 61 0.02 3.64 -5.18
C THR A 61 -0.15 4.10 -6.63
N SER A 62 0.94 4.11 -7.40
CA SER A 62 0.93 4.44 -8.83
C SER A 62 0.18 3.41 -9.69
N TRP A 63 -0.16 2.25 -9.13
CA TRP A 63 -1.01 1.25 -9.79
C TRP A 63 -2.48 1.68 -9.87
N GLY A 64 -2.88 2.76 -9.19
CA GLY A 64 -4.26 3.23 -9.17
C GLY A 64 -5.23 2.11 -8.79
N SER A 65 -6.42 2.10 -9.41
CA SER A 65 -7.44 1.09 -9.15
C SER A 65 -7.03 -0.36 -9.49
N ASP A 66 -6.00 -0.57 -10.32
CA ASP A 66 -5.55 -1.92 -10.70
C ASP A 66 -4.96 -2.69 -9.50
N VAL A 67 -4.51 -1.98 -8.47
CA VAL A 67 -4.04 -2.63 -7.23
C VAL A 67 -5.16 -3.43 -6.57
N ARG A 68 -6.41 -2.97 -6.67
CA ARG A 68 -7.56 -3.63 -6.03
C ARG A 68 -8.09 -4.79 -6.88
N THR A 69 -8.14 -4.61 -8.19
CA THR A 69 -8.76 -5.58 -9.11
C THR A 69 -7.81 -6.68 -9.55
N HIS A 70 -6.50 -6.43 -9.56
CA HIS A 70 -5.51 -7.39 -10.08
C HIS A 70 -4.47 -7.78 -9.02
N VAL A 71 -3.88 -6.81 -8.32
CA VAL A 71 -2.77 -7.09 -7.39
C VAL A 71 -3.28 -7.74 -6.10
N ALA A 72 -4.27 -7.14 -5.43
CA ALA A 72 -4.76 -7.64 -4.16
C ALA A 72 -5.24 -9.11 -4.24
N PRO A 73 -6.06 -9.50 -5.24
CA PRO A 73 -6.42 -10.91 -5.43
C PRO A 73 -5.23 -11.82 -5.68
N ALA A 74 -4.24 -11.37 -6.46
CA ALA A 74 -3.07 -12.19 -6.79
C ALA A 74 -2.12 -12.42 -5.60
N LEU A 75 -2.06 -11.47 -4.66
CA LEU A 75 -1.25 -11.57 -3.44
C LEU A 75 -2.02 -12.22 -2.27
N GLY A 76 -3.34 -12.28 -2.35
CA GLY A 76 -4.22 -12.72 -1.27
C GLY A 76 -4.55 -11.62 -0.25
N LEU A 77 -4.43 -10.35 -0.65
CA LEU A 77 -4.88 -9.21 0.17
C LEU A 77 -6.39 -9.05 0.05
N ASP A 78 -7.02 -8.63 1.14
CA ASP A 78 -8.41 -8.19 1.11
C ASP A 78 -8.56 -6.90 0.28
N ASP A 79 -9.80 -6.59 -0.13
CA ASP A 79 -10.09 -5.40 -0.93
C ASP A 79 -10.06 -4.12 -0.08
N PHE A 80 -8.86 -3.55 0.08
CA PHE A 80 -8.69 -2.26 0.75
C PHE A 80 -9.06 -1.10 -0.19
N PRO A 81 -9.77 -0.07 0.30
CA PRO A 81 -10.12 1.08 -0.54
C PRO A 81 -8.90 1.93 -0.90
N MET A 82 -8.98 2.62 -2.03
CA MET A 82 -8.03 3.70 -2.35
C MET A 82 -8.19 4.84 -1.34
N LEU A 83 -7.07 5.45 -0.94
CA LEU A 83 -7.08 6.77 -0.31
C LEU A 83 -7.38 7.84 -1.35
N ALA A 84 -6.65 7.80 -2.46
CA ALA A 84 -6.79 8.70 -3.59
C ALA A 84 -6.12 8.07 -4.83
N GLU A 85 -6.57 8.50 -6.01
CA GLU A 85 -5.76 8.36 -7.22
C GLU A 85 -4.55 9.31 -7.12
N VAL A 86 -3.39 8.84 -7.57
CA VAL A 86 -2.15 9.62 -7.52
C VAL A 86 -1.57 9.79 -8.91
N GLU A 87 -1.50 11.04 -9.35
CA GLU A 87 -0.81 11.41 -10.58
C GLU A 87 0.59 11.90 -10.25
N ARG A 88 1.59 11.30 -10.92
CA ARG A 88 2.97 11.77 -10.79
C ARG A 88 3.13 13.06 -11.56
N ASN A 89 3.16 14.19 -10.86
CA ASN A 89 3.51 15.46 -11.47
C ASN A 89 5.05 15.55 -11.60
N ALA A 90 5.56 15.46 -12.84
CA ALA A 90 6.99 15.48 -13.13
C ALA A 90 7.69 16.80 -12.72
N THR A 91 6.93 17.86 -12.46
CA THR A 91 7.48 19.18 -12.09
C THR A 91 7.59 19.38 -10.58
N ASP A 92 6.99 18.50 -9.77
CA ASP A 92 7.04 18.61 -8.32
C ASP A 92 8.36 18.04 -7.77
N ARG A 93 9.17 18.91 -7.16
CA ARG A 93 10.40 18.51 -6.44
C ARG A 93 10.12 17.97 -5.03
N THR A 94 8.84 17.83 -4.67
CA THR A 94 8.36 17.36 -3.38
C THR A 94 7.96 15.88 -3.45
N TRP A 95 7.66 15.27 -2.30
CA TRP A 95 7.05 13.93 -2.30
C TRP A 95 5.65 14.02 -2.91
N TRP A 96 5.52 13.60 -4.18
CA TRP A 96 4.31 13.77 -4.98
C TRP A 96 3.03 13.13 -4.41
N LYS A 97 3.12 12.15 -3.50
CA LYS A 97 1.95 11.58 -2.79
C LYS A 97 1.57 12.35 -1.53
N LEU A 98 2.44 13.23 -1.03
CA LEU A 98 2.22 13.99 0.22
C LEU A 98 0.95 14.81 0.15
N ARG A 99 0.69 15.46 -0.99
CA ARG A 99 -0.53 16.26 -1.17
C ARG A 99 -1.79 15.43 -0.95
N SER A 100 -1.86 14.24 -1.54
CA SER A 100 -2.99 13.33 -1.36
C SER A 100 -3.14 12.89 0.09
N VAL A 101 -2.04 12.64 0.81
CA VAL A 101 -2.08 12.37 2.25
C VAL A 101 -2.66 13.57 3.01
N LEU A 102 -2.11 14.76 2.83
CA LEU A 102 -2.49 15.97 3.57
C LEU A 102 -3.97 16.33 3.38
N LEU A 103 -4.55 16.10 2.21
CA LEU A 103 -5.97 16.33 1.94
C LEU A 103 -6.90 15.40 2.76
N HIS A 104 -6.40 14.27 3.23
CA HIS A 104 -7.14 13.28 4.02
C HIS A 104 -6.82 13.34 5.52
N LEU A 105 -5.86 14.16 5.93
CA LEU A 105 -5.55 14.38 7.35
C LEU A 105 -6.37 15.53 7.92
N ARG A 106 -6.79 15.39 9.18
CA ARG A 106 -7.40 16.49 9.94
C ARG A 106 -6.32 17.28 10.67
N GLY A 107 -6.61 18.55 11.00
CA GLY A 107 -5.72 19.35 11.86
C GLY A 107 -5.37 18.60 13.15
N GLY A 108 -4.08 18.53 13.48
CA GLY A 108 -3.58 17.79 14.64
C GLY A 108 -3.36 16.29 14.45
N THR A 109 -3.61 15.73 13.26
CA THR A 109 -3.31 14.32 12.96
C THR A 109 -1.80 14.09 12.99
N ARG A 110 -1.35 13.14 13.81
CA ARG A 110 0.03 12.68 13.81
C ARG A 110 0.23 11.72 12.64
N PHE A 111 1.26 11.95 11.85
CA PHE A 111 1.61 11.14 10.68
C PHE A 111 3.10 10.84 10.70
N ALA A 112 3.46 9.62 10.27
CA ALA A 112 4.84 9.21 10.02
C ALA A 112 4.92 8.58 8.64
N ARG A 113 5.95 8.94 7.88
CA ARG A 113 6.37 8.20 6.69
C ARG A 113 7.45 7.22 7.13
N LEU A 114 7.29 5.95 6.74
CA LEU A 114 8.31 4.94 6.91
C LEU A 114 8.92 4.68 5.54
N ASP A 115 10.17 5.06 5.35
CA ASP A 115 11.01 4.66 4.22
C ASP A 115 12.33 4.06 4.74
N ARG A 116 13.10 3.47 3.82
CA ARG A 116 14.45 2.95 4.12
C ARG A 116 15.50 4.03 4.00
#